data_AF-W8BZV6-F1
#
_entry.id   AF-W8BZV6-F1
#
_cell.length_a   1.000
_cell.length_b   1.000
_cell.length_c   1.000
_cell.angle_alpha   90.00
_cell.angle_beta   90.00
_cell.angle_gamma   90.00
#
_symmetry.space_group_name_H-M   'P 1'
#
loop_
_entity.id
_entity.type
_entity.pdbx_description
1 polymer ?
#
loop_
_entity_poly.entity_id
_entity_poly.type
_entity_poly.pdbx_seq_one_letter_code
_entity_poly.pdbx_strand_id
1 'polypeptide(L)'
;METDEETLSAGKRFKYFAKFHWRGFLIFLFPIIFLPLLFIQPANEMRCAYVVALMATFWICELIPLGVTSMIPIALFPLLGILDTETTVNAYFPNAILLFFGSLVVALAIEYSNLHKRIAYIVLQIVGAKLYRLHFSMLFITMFVSMWISNSAATAMMCPVIKGTLEEMSSNPAKKVHQDLYSIGTGSPSATPGAYCIYSPAASHSPRVRINLISLLTLANRYQR
;
A
#
# COMPACT_ATOMS: atom_id res chain seq x y z
N MET A 1 50.93 -6.37 16.81
CA MET A 1 49.58 -5.85 16.49
C MET A 1 49.40 -6.16 15.02
N GLU A 2 49.28 -7.46 14.75
CA GLU A 2 49.52 -8.06 13.45
C GLU A 2 48.21 -8.06 12.66
N THR A 3 48.36 -7.88 11.37
CA THR A 3 47.36 -7.63 10.34
C THR A 3 46.40 -8.82 10.12
N ASP A 4 45.17 -8.72 10.61
CA ASP A 4 44.02 -9.55 10.18
C ASP A 4 43.49 -9.10 8.80
N GLU A 5 44.39 -8.85 7.84
CA GLU A 5 44.06 -8.79 6.41
C GLU A 5 43.99 -10.21 5.84
N GLU A 6 43.12 -11.06 6.39
CA GLU A 6 42.69 -12.25 5.66
C GLU A 6 41.85 -11.78 4.47
N THR A 7 42.50 -11.73 3.32
CA THR A 7 41.91 -11.50 2.00
C THR A 7 40.62 -12.31 1.85
N LEU A 8 39.47 -11.63 1.98
CA LEU A 8 38.17 -12.25 1.81
C LEU A 8 38.10 -12.89 0.42
N SER A 9 38.19 -14.22 0.37
CA SER A 9 38.19 -15.03 -0.85
C SER A 9 37.20 -14.49 -1.88
N ALA A 10 37.68 -14.25 -3.11
CA ALA A 10 36.88 -13.66 -4.20
C ALA A 10 35.52 -14.37 -4.40
N GLY A 11 35.46 -15.67 -4.13
CA GLY A 11 34.21 -16.45 -4.17
C GLY A 11 33.18 -16.05 -3.10
N LYS A 12 33.62 -15.69 -1.88
CA LYS A 12 32.72 -15.18 -0.84
C LYS A 12 32.18 -13.79 -1.23
N ARG A 13 33.05 -12.91 -1.74
CA ARG A 13 32.64 -11.58 -2.26
C ARG A 13 31.63 -11.70 -3.40
N PHE A 14 31.87 -12.62 -4.34
CA PHE A 14 30.93 -12.92 -5.43
C PHE A 14 29.58 -13.44 -4.92
N LYS A 15 29.57 -14.28 -3.88
CA LYS A 15 28.32 -14.81 -3.29
C LYS A 15 27.51 -13.72 -2.58
N TYR A 16 28.17 -12.78 -1.89
CA TYR A 16 27.50 -11.62 -1.29
C TYR A 16 27.02 -10.61 -2.34
N PHE A 17 27.82 -10.38 -3.40
CA PHE A 17 27.43 -9.54 -4.53
C PHE A 17 26.25 -10.14 -5.30
N ALA A 18 26.28 -11.45 -5.60
CA ALA A 18 25.19 -12.17 -6.25
C ALA A 18 23.93 -12.22 -5.40
N LYS A 19 24.04 -12.31 -4.06
CA LYS A 19 22.89 -12.23 -3.15
C LYS A 19 22.28 -10.83 -3.12
N PHE A 20 23.10 -9.79 -3.15
CA PHE A 20 22.64 -8.40 -3.11
C PHE A 20 22.12 -7.91 -4.48
N HIS A 21 22.73 -8.37 -5.58
CA HIS A 21 22.43 -7.96 -6.95
C HIS A 21 21.71 -9.03 -7.78
N TRP A 22 21.10 -10.02 -7.12
CA TRP A 22 20.45 -11.17 -7.76
C TRP A 22 19.36 -10.75 -8.76
N ARG A 23 18.65 -9.65 -8.46
CA ARG A 23 17.63 -9.05 -9.35
C ARG A 23 18.25 -8.58 -10.68
N GLY A 24 19.42 -7.94 -10.63
CA GLY A 24 20.13 -7.51 -11.83
C GLY A 24 20.55 -8.69 -12.71
N PHE A 25 21.04 -9.76 -12.08
CA PHE A 25 21.42 -10.99 -12.80
C PHE A 25 20.22 -11.61 -13.52
N LEU A 26 19.06 -11.67 -12.86
CA LEU A 26 17.83 -12.19 -13.45
C LEU A 26 17.34 -11.39 -14.67
N ILE A 27 17.52 -10.08 -14.69
CA ILE A 27 17.14 -9.22 -15.83
C ILE A 27 17.88 -9.64 -17.11
N PHE A 28 19.15 -10.04 -17.01
CA PHE A 28 19.91 -10.53 -18.16
C PHE A 28 19.68 -12.02 -18.43
N LEU A 29 19.44 -12.81 -17.39
CA LEU A 29 19.25 -14.25 -17.50
C LEU A 29 17.95 -14.61 -18.23
N PHE A 30 16.83 -13.97 -17.90
CA PHE A 30 15.52 -14.32 -18.48
C PHE A 30 15.42 -14.11 -20.00
N PRO A 31 15.89 -12.97 -20.58
CA PRO A 31 15.94 -12.79 -22.03
C PRO A 31 16.76 -13.86 -22.74
N ILE A 32 17.86 -14.33 -22.12
CA ILE A 32 18.73 -15.39 -22.66
C ILE A 32 18.02 -16.75 -22.61
N ILE A 33 17.34 -17.05 -21.50
CA ILE A 33 16.58 -18.30 -21.34
C ILE A 33 15.45 -18.39 -22.36
N PHE A 34 14.76 -17.29 -22.64
CA PHE A 34 13.66 -17.26 -23.60
C PHE A 34 14.13 -17.13 -25.07
N LEU A 35 15.41 -16.85 -25.33
CA LEU A 35 15.96 -16.67 -26.68
C LEU A 35 15.66 -17.84 -27.66
N PRO A 36 15.71 -19.13 -27.25
CA PRO A 36 15.37 -20.25 -28.13
C PRO A 36 13.97 -20.16 -28.72
N LEU A 37 13.04 -19.47 -28.04
CA LEU A 37 11.66 -19.28 -28.48
C LEU A 37 11.59 -18.47 -29.79
N LEU A 38 12.58 -17.61 -30.06
CA LEU A 38 12.63 -16.77 -31.26
C LEU A 38 12.87 -17.55 -32.56
N PHE A 39 13.44 -18.76 -32.45
CA PHE A 39 13.87 -19.57 -33.59
C PHE A 39 12.86 -20.65 -33.99
N ILE A 40 11.75 -20.79 -33.24
CA ILE A 40 10.70 -21.77 -33.51
C ILE A 40 9.71 -21.18 -34.54
N GLN A 41 9.34 -21.95 -35.56
CA GLN A 41 8.28 -21.56 -36.50
C GLN A 41 6.88 -21.90 -35.93
N PRO A 42 5.85 -21.06 -36.16
CA PRO A 42 5.82 -19.82 -36.94
C PRO A 42 6.48 -18.62 -36.23
N ALA A 43 7.25 -17.84 -36.98
CA ALA A 43 8.14 -16.83 -36.41
C ALA A 43 7.41 -15.68 -35.69
N ASN A 44 6.26 -15.22 -36.17
CA ASN A 44 5.60 -14.03 -35.62
C ASN A 44 4.89 -14.29 -34.28
N GLU A 45 4.20 -15.42 -34.16
CA GLU A 45 3.50 -15.81 -32.93
C GLU A 45 4.49 -16.08 -31.80
N MET A 46 5.59 -16.76 -32.11
CA MET A 46 6.64 -17.09 -31.14
C MET A 46 7.44 -15.88 -30.69
N ARG A 47 7.68 -14.90 -31.58
CA ARG A 47 8.25 -13.59 -31.23
C ARG A 47 7.34 -12.80 -30.27
N CYS A 48 6.02 -12.84 -30.48
CA CYS A 48 5.06 -12.23 -29.57
C CYS A 48 5.08 -12.94 -28.20
N ALA A 49 5.03 -14.28 -28.20
CA ALA A 49 5.10 -15.09 -26.99
C ALA A 49 6.38 -14.82 -26.18
N TYR A 50 7.53 -14.60 -26.86
CA TYR A 50 8.79 -14.23 -26.21
C TYR A 50 8.66 -12.95 -25.39
N VAL A 51 8.12 -11.88 -25.98
CA VAL A 51 7.97 -10.60 -25.30
C VAL A 51 6.96 -10.71 -24.15
N VAL A 52 5.84 -11.42 -24.35
CA VAL A 52 4.82 -11.62 -23.31
C VAL A 52 5.36 -12.44 -22.14
N ALA A 53 6.12 -13.51 -22.39
CA ALA A 53 6.74 -14.31 -21.35
C ALA A 53 7.79 -13.51 -20.56
N LEU A 54 8.56 -12.67 -21.25
CA LEU A 54 9.51 -11.74 -20.63
C LEU A 54 8.77 -10.73 -19.73
N MET A 55 7.69 -10.10 -20.22
CA MET A 55 6.85 -9.20 -19.41
C MET A 55 6.32 -9.88 -18.16
N ALA A 56 5.70 -11.06 -18.33
CA ALA A 56 5.06 -11.79 -17.24
C ALA A 56 6.07 -12.15 -16.15
N THR A 57 7.28 -12.60 -16.56
CA THR A 57 8.36 -12.91 -15.62
C THR A 57 8.83 -11.65 -14.88
N PHE A 58 8.98 -10.53 -15.59
CA PHE A 58 9.43 -9.27 -14.98
C PHE A 58 8.40 -8.69 -14.00
N TRP A 59 7.10 -8.87 -14.27
CA TRP A 59 6.03 -8.50 -13.35
C TRP A 59 5.97 -9.41 -12.12
N ILE A 60 6.00 -10.74 -12.29
CA ILE A 60 5.92 -11.69 -11.16
C ILE A 60 7.15 -11.56 -10.25
N CYS A 61 8.33 -11.40 -10.82
CA CYS A 61 9.58 -11.30 -10.06
C CYS A 61 9.88 -9.87 -9.57
N GLU A 62 9.06 -8.88 -9.93
CA GLU A 62 9.27 -7.45 -9.65
C GLU A 62 10.74 -7.04 -9.84
N LEU A 63 11.31 -7.35 -11.01
CA LEU A 63 12.72 -7.09 -11.30
C LEU A 63 12.98 -5.61 -11.58
N ILE A 64 12.00 -4.98 -12.22
CA ILE A 64 11.98 -3.60 -12.67
C ILE A 64 10.61 -3.01 -12.25
N PRO A 65 10.51 -1.71 -11.92
CA PRO A 65 9.23 -1.08 -11.64
C PRO A 65 8.18 -1.37 -12.72
N LEU A 66 6.95 -1.69 -12.30
CA LEU A 66 5.86 -2.13 -13.18
C LEU A 66 5.67 -1.24 -14.42
N GLY A 67 5.76 0.09 -14.25
CA GLY A 67 5.62 1.05 -15.34
C GLY A 67 6.73 0.97 -16.39
N VAL A 68 7.98 0.73 -15.98
CA VAL A 68 9.13 0.60 -16.90
C VAL A 68 9.06 -0.73 -17.63
N THR A 69 8.69 -1.82 -16.95
CA THR A 69 8.45 -3.12 -17.57
C THR A 69 7.38 -3.00 -18.67
N SER A 70 6.28 -2.30 -18.39
CA SER A 70 5.21 -2.09 -19.37
C SER A 70 5.66 -1.33 -20.62
N MET A 71 6.77 -0.58 -20.60
CA MET A 71 7.29 0.12 -21.79
C MET A 71 8.11 -0.77 -22.72
N ILE A 72 8.58 -1.94 -22.28
CA ILE A 72 9.47 -2.80 -23.07
C ILE A 72 8.85 -3.23 -24.44
N PRO A 73 7.55 -3.59 -24.55
CA PRO A 73 6.94 -3.95 -25.84
C PRO A 73 7.01 -2.82 -26.88
N ILE A 74 7.01 -1.56 -26.46
CA ILE A 74 7.10 -0.40 -27.38
C ILE A 74 8.39 -0.42 -28.21
N ALA A 75 9.47 -0.96 -27.66
CA ALA A 75 10.76 -1.09 -28.31
C ALA A 75 10.91 -2.46 -28.97
N LEU A 76 10.52 -3.54 -28.27
CA LEU A 76 10.74 -4.90 -28.75
C LEU A 76 9.82 -5.31 -29.91
N PHE A 77 8.58 -4.81 -29.98
CA PHE A 77 7.65 -5.17 -31.06
C PHE A 77 8.11 -4.68 -32.44
N PRO A 78 8.53 -3.40 -32.61
CA PRO A 78 9.10 -2.95 -33.88
C PRO A 78 10.45 -3.62 -34.20
N LEU A 79 11.32 -3.82 -33.19
CA LEU A 79 12.64 -4.45 -33.38
C LEU A 79 12.54 -5.89 -33.89
N LEU A 80 11.55 -6.64 -33.42
CA LEU A 80 11.31 -8.03 -33.83
C LEU A 80 10.44 -8.14 -35.10
N GLY A 81 9.98 -7.01 -35.65
CA GLY A 81 9.11 -6.95 -36.83
C GLY A 81 7.74 -7.58 -36.61
N ILE A 82 7.22 -7.56 -35.38
CA ILE A 82 5.91 -8.15 -35.02
C ILE A 82 4.78 -7.21 -35.39
N LEU A 83 4.92 -5.93 -35.01
CA LEU A 83 3.93 -4.87 -35.19
C LEU A 83 4.64 -3.55 -35.54
N ASP A 84 3.96 -2.68 -36.27
CA ASP A 84 4.51 -1.37 -36.62
C ASP A 84 4.54 -0.43 -35.40
N THR A 85 5.43 0.57 -35.44
CA THR A 85 5.64 1.53 -34.35
C THR A 85 4.37 2.31 -34.06
N GLU A 86 3.66 2.78 -35.10
CA GLU A 86 2.43 3.55 -34.94
C GLU A 86 1.33 2.74 -34.25
N THR A 87 1.14 1.49 -34.70
CA THR A 87 0.13 0.59 -34.13
C THR A 87 0.43 0.21 -32.69
N THR A 88 1.71 0.01 -32.35
CA THR A 88 2.14 -0.33 -30.99
C THR A 88 1.91 0.83 -30.04
N VAL A 89 2.30 2.04 -30.42
CA VAL A 89 2.16 3.24 -29.58
C VAL A 89 0.70 3.61 -29.38
N ASN A 90 -0.15 3.46 -30.40
CA ASN A 90 -1.60 3.72 -30.27
C ASN A 90 -2.27 2.82 -29.23
N ALA A 91 -1.79 1.59 -29.04
CA ALA A 91 -2.32 0.69 -28.02
C ALA A 91 -2.03 1.12 -26.57
N TYR A 92 -1.02 1.97 -26.34
CA TYR A 92 -0.66 2.46 -25.00
C TYR A 92 -1.56 3.58 -24.48
N PHE A 93 -2.26 4.30 -25.36
CA PHE A 93 -3.15 5.41 -24.98
C PHE A 93 -4.61 5.12 -25.32
N PRO A 94 -5.23 4.06 -24.75
CA PRO A 94 -6.64 3.81 -24.96
C PRO A 94 -7.49 4.89 -24.28
N ASN A 95 -8.68 5.18 -24.81
CA ASN A 95 -9.61 6.15 -24.22
C ASN A 95 -9.87 5.92 -22.72
N ALA A 96 -9.82 4.67 -22.26
CA ALA A 96 -9.96 4.32 -20.85
C ALA A 96 -8.86 4.94 -19.95
N ILE A 97 -7.60 4.99 -20.40
CA ILE A 97 -6.52 5.62 -19.62
C ILE A 97 -6.75 7.13 -19.49
N LEU A 98 -7.23 7.76 -20.56
CA LEU A 98 -7.54 9.21 -20.58
C LEU A 98 -8.70 9.54 -19.65
N LEU A 99 -9.75 8.72 -19.62
CA LEU A 99 -10.86 8.86 -18.67
C LEU A 99 -10.38 8.67 -17.22
N PHE A 100 -9.48 7.72 -16.97
CA PHE A 100 -8.88 7.52 -15.66
C PHE A 100 -8.08 8.76 -15.22
N PHE A 101 -7.20 9.28 -16.07
CA PHE A 101 -6.49 10.54 -15.80
C PHE A 101 -7.45 11.71 -15.58
N GLY A 102 -8.52 11.82 -16.38
CA GLY A 102 -9.57 12.84 -16.21
C GLY A 102 -10.24 12.74 -14.83
N SER A 103 -10.55 11.54 -14.36
CA SER A 103 -11.14 11.34 -13.03
C SER A 103 -10.17 11.70 -11.89
N LEU A 104 -8.86 11.45 -12.06
CA LEU A 104 -7.84 11.89 -11.10
C LEU A 104 -7.76 13.42 -11.04
N VAL A 105 -7.78 14.10 -12.20
CA VAL A 105 -7.77 15.58 -12.25
C VAL A 105 -9.03 16.15 -11.57
N VAL A 106 -10.20 15.57 -11.82
CA VAL A 106 -11.44 15.99 -11.15
C VAL A 106 -11.39 15.73 -9.64
N ALA A 107 -10.87 14.58 -9.20
CA ALA A 107 -10.69 14.27 -7.78
C ALA A 107 -9.76 15.29 -7.10
N LEU A 108 -8.64 15.65 -7.73
CA LEU A 108 -7.72 16.69 -7.23
C LEU A 108 -8.37 18.08 -7.22
N ALA A 109 -9.19 18.42 -8.21
CA ALA A 109 -9.93 19.68 -8.23
C ALA A 109 -10.95 19.78 -7.07
N ILE A 110 -11.61 18.67 -6.72
CA ILE A 110 -12.51 18.55 -5.56
C ILE A 110 -11.72 18.67 -4.25
N GLU A 111 -10.51 18.10 -4.19
CA GLU A 111 -9.60 18.23 -3.05
C GLU A 111 -9.21 19.69 -2.83
N TYR A 112 -8.75 20.37 -3.87
CA TYR A 112 -8.36 21.79 -3.83
C TYR A 112 -9.52 22.70 -3.43
N SER A 113 -10.73 22.40 -3.90
CA SER A 113 -11.95 23.13 -3.55
C SER A 113 -12.41 22.91 -2.09
N ASN A 114 -11.74 22.03 -1.33
CA ASN A 114 -12.10 21.62 0.04
C ASN A 114 -13.55 21.12 0.17
N LEU A 115 -14.17 20.70 -0.94
CA LEU A 115 -15.57 20.27 -0.97
C LEU A 115 -15.75 18.99 -0.15
N HIS A 116 -14.79 18.08 -0.23
CA HIS A 116 -14.73 16.84 0.56
C HIS A 116 -14.80 17.12 2.07
N LYS A 117 -14.16 18.20 2.58
CA LYS A 117 -14.23 18.58 4.00
C LYS A 117 -15.63 19.04 4.40
N ARG A 118 -16.28 19.88 3.59
CA ARG A 118 -17.66 20.34 3.85
C ARG A 118 -18.63 19.17 3.92
N ILE A 119 -18.52 18.24 2.98
CA ILE A 119 -19.34 17.02 2.95
C ILE A 119 -19.05 16.15 4.18
N ALA A 120 -17.77 15.96 4.54
CA ALA A 120 -17.38 15.18 5.72
C ALA A 120 -17.98 15.74 7.01
N TYR A 121 -18.00 17.07 7.19
CA TYR A 121 -18.62 17.70 8.35
C TYR A 121 -20.15 17.47 8.41
N ILE A 122 -20.85 17.59 7.27
CA ILE A 122 -22.30 17.32 7.20
C ILE A 122 -22.59 15.87 7.57
N VAL A 123 -21.83 14.93 7.00
CA VAL A 123 -21.98 13.50 7.30
C VAL A 123 -21.69 13.22 8.78
N LEU A 124 -20.67 13.85 9.37
CA LEU A 124 -20.34 13.68 10.79
C LEU A 124 -21.46 14.18 11.72
N GLN A 125 -22.16 15.26 11.35
CA GLN A 125 -23.32 15.73 12.11
C GLN A 125 -24.50 14.74 12.05
N ILE A 126 -24.70 14.05 10.91
CA ILE A 126 -25.78 13.07 10.72
C ILE A 126 -25.46 11.73 11.40
N VAL A 127 -24.23 11.23 11.24
CA VAL A 127 -23.77 9.93 11.75
C VAL A 127 -23.38 10.00 13.23
N GLY A 128 -22.96 11.17 13.73
CA GLY A 128 -22.54 11.37 15.12
C GLY A 128 -21.19 10.73 15.47
N ALA A 129 -20.64 11.09 16.64
CA ALA A 129 -19.26 10.78 17.04
C ALA A 129 -19.03 9.35 17.61
N LYS A 130 -19.87 8.37 17.28
CA LYS A 130 -19.68 7.00 17.79
C LYS A 130 -18.85 6.16 16.81
N LEU A 131 -17.71 5.63 17.28
CA LEU A 131 -16.70 4.93 16.48
C LEU A 131 -17.27 3.80 15.61
N TYR A 132 -18.23 3.02 16.13
CA TYR A 132 -18.85 1.91 15.39
C TYR A 132 -19.68 2.38 14.17
N ARG A 133 -20.39 3.52 14.29
CA ARG A 133 -21.20 4.07 13.19
C ARG A 133 -20.31 4.65 12.10
N LEU A 134 -19.21 5.31 12.51
CA LEU A 134 -18.20 5.84 11.61
C LEU A 134 -17.57 4.72 10.78
N HIS A 135 -17.10 3.65 11.43
CA HIS A 135 -16.48 2.51 10.75
C HIS A 135 -17.44 1.82 9.77
N PHE A 136 -18.70 1.59 10.18
CA PHE A 136 -19.69 0.98 9.31
C PHE A 136 -20.00 1.85 8.08
N SER A 137 -20.14 3.17 8.25
CA SER A 137 -20.37 4.08 7.12
C SER A 137 -19.19 4.11 6.15
N MET A 138 -17.95 4.11 6.66
CA MET A 138 -16.75 4.08 5.83
C MET A 138 -16.66 2.77 5.04
N LEU A 139 -16.94 1.64 5.68
CA LEU A 139 -16.97 0.33 5.01
C LEU A 139 -18.05 0.26 3.94
N PHE A 140 -19.26 0.75 4.22
CA PHE A 140 -20.37 0.73 3.27
C PHE A 140 -20.11 1.62 2.05
N ILE A 141 -19.62 2.85 2.28
CA ILE A 141 -19.23 3.77 1.19
C ILE A 141 -18.10 3.13 0.37
N THR A 142 -17.10 2.55 1.03
CA THR A 142 -15.99 1.87 0.34
C THR A 142 -16.48 0.67 -0.47
N MET A 143 -17.44 -0.11 0.02
CA MET A 143 -18.03 -1.23 -0.72
C MET A 143 -18.76 -0.75 -1.98
N PHE A 144 -19.56 0.31 -1.86
CA PHE A 144 -20.31 0.87 -2.99
C PHE A 144 -19.38 1.51 -4.02
N VAL A 145 -18.34 2.22 -3.56
CA VAL A 145 -17.30 2.80 -4.42
C VAL A 145 -16.45 1.70 -5.07
N SER A 146 -16.15 0.60 -4.38
CA SER A 146 -15.38 -0.55 -4.93
C SER A 146 -16.11 -1.30 -6.04
N MET A 147 -17.43 -1.13 -6.15
CA MET A 147 -18.19 -1.69 -7.27
C MET A 147 -18.06 -0.85 -8.55
N TRP A 148 -17.66 0.42 -8.41
CA TRP A 148 -17.47 1.36 -9.51
C TRP A 148 -15.98 1.69 -9.79
N ILE A 149 -15.11 1.51 -8.79
CA ILE A 149 -13.68 1.81 -8.83
C ILE A 149 -12.87 0.55 -8.48
N SER A 150 -11.62 0.48 -8.97
CA SER A 150 -10.72 -0.66 -8.73
C SER A 150 -10.57 -1.01 -7.24
N ASN A 151 -10.68 -2.31 -6.94
CA ASN A 151 -10.54 -2.92 -5.61
C ASN A 151 -9.26 -2.50 -4.85
N SER A 152 -8.20 -2.08 -5.57
CA SER A 152 -6.97 -1.56 -4.95
C SER A 152 -7.19 -0.28 -4.13
N ALA A 153 -8.11 0.59 -4.53
CA ALA A 153 -8.43 1.81 -3.79
C ALA A 153 -9.15 1.50 -2.46
N ALA A 154 -10.02 0.48 -2.46
CA ALA A 154 -10.73 0.03 -1.27
C ALA A 154 -9.77 -0.51 -0.19
N THR A 155 -8.77 -1.31 -0.59
CA THR A 155 -7.74 -1.81 0.34
C THR A 155 -6.88 -0.68 0.91
N ALA A 156 -6.51 0.30 0.08
CA ALA A 156 -5.73 1.45 0.52
C ALA A 156 -6.48 2.29 1.58
N MET A 157 -7.80 2.48 1.41
CA MET A 157 -8.64 3.20 2.39
C MET A 157 -8.84 2.43 3.71
N MET A 158 -8.87 1.09 3.66
CA MET A 158 -9.03 0.25 4.86
C MET A 158 -7.77 0.21 5.73
N CYS A 159 -6.59 0.37 5.13
CA CYS A 159 -5.29 0.33 5.81
C CYS A 159 -5.17 1.33 7.00
N PRO A 160 -5.48 2.64 6.85
CA PRO A 160 -5.46 3.58 7.96
C PRO A 160 -6.57 3.32 9.00
N VAL A 161 -7.74 2.82 8.57
CA VAL A 161 -8.86 2.50 9.47
C VAL A 161 -8.49 1.37 10.43
N ILE A 162 -7.85 0.31 9.91
CA ILE A 162 -7.33 -0.79 10.72
C ILE A 162 -6.25 -0.29 11.68
N LYS A 163 -5.30 0.52 11.21
CA LYS A 163 -4.25 1.10 12.06
C LYS A 163 -4.84 1.92 13.21
N GLY A 164 -5.78 2.81 12.93
CA GLY A 164 -6.45 3.60 13.96
C GLY A 164 -7.23 2.73 14.97
N THR A 165 -7.89 1.67 14.50
CA THR A 165 -8.57 0.72 15.39
C THR A 165 -7.59 -0.06 16.27
N LEU A 166 -6.45 -0.50 15.72
CA LEU A 166 -5.41 -1.20 16.47
C LEU A 166 -4.77 -0.30 17.52
N GLU A 167 -4.54 0.98 17.19
CA GLU A 167 -4.03 1.98 18.14
C GLU A 167 -5.02 2.25 19.27
N GLU A 168 -6.32 2.41 18.97
CA GLU A 168 -7.38 2.56 19.99
C GLU A 168 -7.54 1.30 20.87
N MET A 169 -7.37 0.11 20.29
CA MET A 169 -7.37 -1.14 21.06
C MET A 169 -6.12 -1.31 21.94
N SER A 170 -4.99 -0.75 21.52
CA SER A 170 -3.73 -0.75 22.28
C SER A 170 -3.72 0.34 23.37
N SER A 171 -4.37 1.47 23.14
CA SER A 171 -4.49 2.58 24.09
C SER A 171 -5.50 2.31 25.21
N ASN A 172 -6.42 1.36 25.02
CA ASN A 172 -7.47 1.07 25.98
C ASN A 172 -6.90 0.38 27.25
N PRO A 173 -6.91 1.04 28.42
CA PRO A 173 -6.27 0.54 29.64
C PRO A 173 -6.82 -0.82 30.12
N ALA A 174 -8.06 -1.17 29.75
CA ALA A 174 -8.68 -2.44 30.11
C ALA A 174 -7.97 -3.67 29.49
N LYS A 175 -7.31 -3.53 28.33
CA LYS A 175 -6.53 -4.62 27.71
C LYS A 175 -5.09 -4.68 28.21
N LYS A 176 -4.46 -3.56 28.56
CA LYS A 176 -3.17 -3.57 29.28
C LYS A 176 -3.29 -4.37 30.57
N VAL A 177 -4.36 -4.14 31.33
CA VAL A 177 -4.66 -4.91 32.55
C VAL A 177 -4.82 -6.41 32.28
N HIS A 178 -5.53 -6.80 31.22
CA HIS A 178 -5.71 -8.22 30.86
C HIS A 178 -4.43 -8.88 30.31
N GLN A 179 -3.60 -8.13 29.57
CA GLN A 179 -2.31 -8.57 29.04
C GLN A 179 -1.28 -8.72 30.18
N ASP A 180 -1.26 -7.75 31.11
CA ASP A 180 -0.44 -7.79 32.32
C ASP A 180 -0.89 -8.95 33.23
N LEU A 181 -2.19 -9.14 33.46
CA LEU A 181 -2.74 -10.28 34.20
C LEU A 181 -2.45 -11.64 33.54
N TYR A 182 -2.50 -11.74 32.21
CA TYR A 182 -2.17 -12.96 31.48
C TYR A 182 -0.66 -13.28 31.55
N SER A 183 0.20 -12.25 31.53
CA SER A 183 1.65 -12.43 31.71
C SER A 183 2.02 -12.87 33.13
N ILE A 184 1.26 -12.45 34.15
CA ILE A 184 1.38 -12.89 35.54
C ILE A 184 0.91 -14.36 35.71
N GLY A 185 -0.14 -14.77 35.00
CA GLY A 185 -0.68 -16.14 35.07
C GLY A 185 0.11 -17.21 34.30
N THR A 186 0.99 -16.82 33.38
CA THR A 186 1.74 -17.75 32.50
C THR A 186 3.21 -17.93 32.88
N GLY A 187 3.66 -17.37 34.01
CA GLY A 187 5.00 -17.63 34.56
C GLY A 187 6.17 -17.21 33.66
N SER A 188 5.96 -16.25 32.75
CA SER A 188 7.04 -15.71 31.90
C SER A 188 7.81 -14.60 32.65
N PRO A 189 9.16 -14.66 32.73
CA PRO A 189 9.95 -13.83 33.65
C PRO A 189 10.26 -12.44 33.06
N SER A 190 9.24 -11.65 32.75
CA SER A 190 9.41 -10.24 32.32
C SER A 190 8.66 -9.21 33.15
N ALA A 191 8.12 -9.61 34.32
CA ALA A 191 7.50 -8.67 35.26
C ALA A 191 8.57 -7.91 36.05
N THR A 192 8.81 -6.65 35.67
CA THR A 192 9.57 -5.68 36.48
C THR A 192 8.87 -5.41 37.82
N PRO A 193 9.56 -5.39 38.98
CA PRO A 193 8.94 -5.38 40.32
C PRO A 193 8.20 -4.10 40.76
N GLY A 194 7.87 -3.17 39.86
CA GLY A 194 7.31 -1.85 40.21
C GLY A 194 5.79 -1.69 40.07
N ALA A 195 5.08 -2.66 39.49
CA ALA A 195 3.69 -2.45 39.05
C ALA A 195 2.61 -2.69 40.13
N TYR A 196 2.96 -3.26 41.29
CA TYR A 196 1.96 -3.68 42.29
C TYR A 196 1.43 -2.56 43.20
N CYS A 197 2.01 -1.35 43.18
CA CYS A 197 1.62 -0.28 44.11
C CYS A 197 0.59 0.73 43.57
N ILE A 198 0.04 0.54 42.36
CA ILE A 198 -0.95 1.47 41.77
C ILE A 198 -2.29 0.76 41.50
N TYR A 199 -2.88 0.10 42.50
CA TYR A 199 -4.29 -0.31 42.43
C TYR A 199 -4.99 -0.07 43.76
N SER A 200 -5.21 1.22 44.07
CA SER A 200 -6.23 1.65 45.03
C SER A 200 -7.52 1.97 44.27
N PRO A 201 -8.67 1.33 44.57
CA PRO A 201 -9.89 1.48 43.80
C PRO A 201 -10.72 2.66 44.33
N ALA A 202 -10.53 3.86 43.79
CA ALA A 202 -11.42 4.99 44.06
C ALA A 202 -11.42 6.00 42.91
N ALA A 203 -12.21 5.76 41.85
CA ALA A 203 -12.77 6.82 40.98
C ALA A 203 -13.74 6.22 39.95
N SER A 204 -14.91 5.82 40.43
CA SER A 204 -16.12 5.83 39.60
C SER A 204 -16.48 7.29 39.33
N HIS A 205 -16.22 7.82 38.13
CA HIS A 205 -17.04 8.88 37.55
C HIS A 205 -16.75 9.07 36.05
N SER A 206 -17.78 8.81 35.24
CA SER A 206 -17.82 9.12 33.81
C SER A 206 -17.72 10.64 33.57
N PRO A 207 -16.82 11.14 32.69
CA PRO A 207 -16.91 12.50 32.22
C PRO A 207 -17.85 12.53 31.00
N ARG A 208 -19.12 12.88 31.24
CA ARG A 208 -20.02 13.33 30.17
C ARG A 208 -19.51 14.68 29.65
N VAL A 209 -18.76 14.65 28.56
CA VAL A 209 -18.33 15.87 27.84
C VAL A 209 -19.55 16.49 27.17
N ARG A 210 -20.21 17.44 27.84
CA ARG A 210 -21.18 18.35 27.20
C ARG A 210 -20.39 19.39 26.41
N ILE A 211 -20.11 19.09 25.15
CA ILE A 211 -19.57 20.07 24.21
C ILE A 211 -20.69 21.05 23.86
N ASN A 212 -20.55 22.30 24.28
CA ASN A 212 -21.49 23.36 23.94
C ASN A 212 -21.39 23.71 22.44
N LEU A 213 -22.53 23.88 21.77
CA LEU A 213 -22.63 24.19 20.33
C LEU A 213 -21.83 25.46 19.95
N ILE A 214 -21.73 26.41 20.88
CA ILE A 214 -20.95 27.65 20.72
C ILE A 214 -19.44 27.37 20.65
N SER A 215 -18.91 26.43 21.45
CA SER A 215 -17.49 26.04 21.39
C SER A 215 -17.17 25.28 20.09
N LEU A 216 -18.11 24.49 19.57
CA LEU A 216 -17.97 23.83 18.27
C LEU A 216 -17.95 24.84 17.12
N LEU A 217 -18.82 25.86 17.14
CA LEU A 217 -18.83 26.92 16.14
C LEU A 217 -17.57 27.80 16.19
N THR A 218 -17.05 28.05 17.39
CA THR A 218 -15.82 28.84 17.57
C THR A 218 -14.56 28.08 17.13
N LEU A 219 -14.53 26.75 17.28
CA LEU A 219 -13.47 25.89 16.75
C LEU A 219 -13.59 25.71 15.22
N ALA A 220 -14.81 25.57 14.70
CA ALA A 220 -15.05 25.48 13.25
C ALA A 220 -14.62 26.75 12.51
N ASN A 221 -14.85 27.94 13.09
CA ASN A 221 -14.42 29.22 12.49
C ASN A 221 -12.89 29.40 12.52
N ARG A 222 -12.17 28.78 13.48
CA ARG A 222 -10.70 28.79 13.50
C ARG A 222 -10.05 27.83 12.52
N TYR A 223 -10.77 26.80 12.05
CA TYR A 223 -10.26 25.82 11.08
C TYR A 223 -10.55 26.20 9.62
N GLN A 224 -11.30 27.28 9.38
CA GLN A 224 -11.63 27.83 8.06
C GLN A 224 -10.69 28.96 7.59
N ARG A 225 -9.70 29.36 8.40
CA ARG A 225 -8.52 30.14 7.96
C ARG A 225 -7.35 29.21 7.75
#